data_AF-A0A7J6R9C1-F1
#
_entry.id   AF-A0A7J6R9C1-F1
#
_cell.length_a   1.000
_cell.length_b   1.000
_cell.length_c   1.000
_cell.angle_alpha   90.00
_cell.angle_beta   90.00
_cell.angle_gamma   90.00
#
_symmetry.space_group_name_H-M   'P 1'
#
loop_
_entity.id
_entity.type
_entity.pdbx_description
1 polymer ?
#
loop_
_entity_poly.entity_id
_entity_poly.type
_entity_poly.pdbx_seq_one_letter_code
_entity_poly.pdbx_strand_id
1 'polypeptide(L)'
;LGGSWTATLRGVPAYRLMSWMDNPFNRGHNTDRSLRRRYSNSVSVSRLDFFVSHSWNAPWWEKLLALCYLFNYQRASWSAIVAAIIEVSVVLYIYCNQSAPDTSLPTAHFLACISTSVFILLLLLPNFQLTRSSYKLFVDNCCIPQDDVGG
;
A
#
# COMPACT_ATOMS: atom_id res chain seq x y z
N LEU A 1 -41.87 -1.80 -15.00
CA LEU A 1 -41.12 -2.49 -13.92
C LEU A 1 -39.63 -2.20 -14.13
N GLY A 2 -39.18 -1.01 -13.73
CA GLY A 2 -37.81 -0.54 -13.94
C GLY A 2 -37.19 -0.12 -12.61
N GLY A 3 -37.04 -1.08 -11.70
CA GLY A 3 -36.26 -0.86 -10.48
C GLY A 3 -34.78 -0.92 -10.83
N SER A 4 -34.09 0.22 -10.78
CA SER A 4 -32.64 0.24 -10.78
C SER A 4 -32.17 -0.39 -9.47
N TRP A 5 -31.79 -1.66 -9.50
CA TRP A 5 -31.16 -2.32 -8.37
C TRP A 5 -29.73 -1.80 -8.27
N THR A 6 -29.51 -0.74 -7.48
CA THR A 6 -28.16 -0.39 -7.05
C THR A 6 -27.73 -1.43 -6.03
N ALA A 7 -26.96 -2.43 -6.48
CA ALA A 7 -26.39 -3.43 -5.60
C ALA A 7 -25.48 -2.74 -4.58
N THR A 8 -25.85 -2.84 -3.30
CA THR A 8 -25.08 -2.30 -2.19
C THR A 8 -23.99 -3.31 -1.84
N LEU A 9 -22.73 -2.91 -1.97
CA LEU A 9 -21.57 -3.76 -1.65
C LEU A 9 -20.95 -3.33 -0.32
N ARG A 10 -20.25 -4.25 0.35
CA ARG A 10 -19.44 -3.94 1.53
C ARG A 10 -17.97 -3.87 1.15
N GLY A 11 -17.41 -2.67 1.22
CA GLY A 11 -15.99 -2.40 1.01
C GLY A 11 -15.25 -2.14 2.30
N VAL A 12 -13.96 -2.46 2.34
CA VAL A 12 -13.05 -2.17 3.45
C VAL A 12 -12.12 -1.05 3.01
N PRO A 13 -12.01 0.05 3.77
CA PRO A 13 -11.04 1.08 3.47
C PRO A 13 -9.61 0.53 3.55
N ALA A 14 -8.76 0.87 2.57
CA ALA A 14 -7.41 0.30 2.45
C ALA A 14 -6.54 0.51 3.70
N TYR A 15 -6.64 1.65 4.38
CA TYR A 15 -5.96 1.87 5.67
C TYR A 15 -6.34 0.90 6.78
N ARG A 16 -7.58 0.41 6.77
CA ARG A 16 -8.07 -0.55 7.77
C ARG A 16 -7.65 -1.96 7.42
N LEU A 17 -7.48 -2.26 6.13
CA LEU A 17 -7.13 -3.58 5.65
C LEU A 17 -5.84 -4.12 6.28
N MET A 18 -4.85 -3.25 6.51
CA MET A 18 -3.59 -3.63 7.14
C MET A 18 -3.75 -4.19 8.56
N SER A 19 -4.65 -3.59 9.34
CA SER A 19 -4.97 -4.08 10.69
C SER A 19 -5.75 -5.40 10.67
N TRP A 20 -6.23 -5.82 9.50
CA TRP A 20 -7.07 -6.99 9.30
C TRP A 20 -6.35 -8.18 8.67
N MET A 21 -5.32 -7.97 7.84
CA MET A 21 -4.58 -9.05 7.15
C MET A 21 -3.59 -9.83 8.05
N ASP A 22 -3.99 -10.10 9.29
CA ASP A 22 -3.30 -10.88 10.32
C ASP A 22 -2.19 -10.18 11.12
N ASN A 23 -2.59 -9.82 12.33
CA ASN A 23 -1.73 -9.86 13.50
C ASN A 23 -1.38 -11.35 13.80
N PRO A 24 -0.11 -11.77 13.89
CA PRO A 24 0.29 -13.16 14.10
C PRO A 24 -0.27 -13.79 15.39
N PHE A 25 -0.73 -12.97 16.34
CA PHE A 25 -1.39 -13.40 17.59
C PHE A 25 -2.89 -13.69 17.44
N ASN A 26 -3.49 -13.40 16.28
CA ASN A 26 -4.93 -13.49 16.05
C ASN A 26 -5.31 -14.62 15.09
N ARG A 27 -4.58 -15.75 15.15
CA ARG A 27 -4.95 -17.05 14.56
C ARG A 27 -6.16 -17.67 15.28
N GLY A 28 -7.17 -16.86 15.56
CA GLY A 28 -8.44 -17.28 16.12
C GLY A 28 -9.43 -17.46 14.98
N HIS A 29 -9.84 -18.71 14.76
CA HIS A 29 -10.95 -19.12 13.93
C HIS A 29 -12.13 -18.14 13.94
N ASN A 30 -12.83 -18.06 12.80
CA ASN A 30 -14.18 -17.52 12.60
C ASN A 30 -15.06 -17.61 13.85
N THR A 31 -14.92 -16.64 14.74
CA THR A 31 -15.77 -16.48 15.92
C THR A 31 -16.72 -15.34 15.58
N ASP A 32 -17.94 -15.39 16.09
CA ASP A 32 -18.92 -14.32 15.85
C ASP A 32 -18.38 -12.91 16.14
N ARG A 33 -17.43 -12.80 17.08
CA ARG A 33 -16.75 -11.53 17.40
C ARG A 33 -15.83 -11.04 16.28
N SER A 34 -15.07 -11.92 15.62
CA SER A 34 -14.21 -11.53 14.50
C SER A 34 -15.02 -11.12 13.28
N LEU A 35 -16.14 -11.81 13.02
CA LEU A 35 -17.08 -11.46 11.95
C LEU A 35 -17.77 -10.12 12.21
N ARG A 36 -18.30 -9.87 13.42
CA ARG A 36 -18.89 -8.56 13.79
C ARG A 36 -17.88 -7.42 13.67
N ARG A 37 -16.63 -7.63 14.08
CA ARG A 37 -15.56 -6.64 13.94
C ARG A 37 -15.21 -6.37 12.47
N ARG A 38 -15.19 -7.40 11.61
CA ARG A 38 -15.02 -7.23 10.16
C ARG A 38 -16.20 -6.46 9.57
N TYR A 39 -17.42 -6.86 9.87
CA TYR A 39 -18.60 -6.14 9.42
C TYR A 39 -18.60 -4.66 9.89
N SER A 40 -18.24 -4.38 11.14
CA SER A 40 -18.24 -3.01 11.70
C SER A 40 -17.22 -2.08 11.08
N ASN A 41 -16.04 -2.56 10.63
CA ASN A 41 -15.07 -1.69 9.97
C ASN A 41 -15.16 -1.70 8.44
N SER A 42 -16.08 -2.48 7.87
CA SER A 42 -16.52 -2.33 6.49
C SER A 42 -17.54 -1.21 6.35
N VAL A 43 -17.65 -0.66 5.14
CA VAL A 43 -18.60 0.40 4.79
C VAL A 43 -19.44 -0.05 3.61
N SER A 44 -20.71 0.35 3.62
CA SER A 44 -21.58 0.20 2.46
C SER A 44 -21.11 1.13 1.35
N VAL A 45 -20.94 0.58 0.14
CA VAL A 45 -20.42 1.26 -1.04
C VAL A 45 -21.19 0.81 -2.28
N SER A 46 -21.48 1.76 -3.17
CA SER A 46 -22.07 1.46 -4.48
C SER A 46 -21.05 0.94 -5.50
N ARG A 47 -19.76 1.09 -5.20
CA ARG A 47 -18.66 0.68 -6.07
C ARG A 47 -17.42 0.36 -5.24
N LEU A 48 -16.70 -0.68 -5.69
CA LEU A 48 -15.38 -1.07 -5.20
C LEU A 48 -14.31 -0.58 -6.17
N ASP A 49 -13.17 -0.19 -5.63
CA ASP A 49 -12.02 0.24 -6.43
C ASP A 49 -11.17 -0.96 -6.85
N PHE A 50 -10.97 -1.92 -5.93
CA PHE A 50 -10.20 -3.13 -6.21
C PHE A 50 -10.81 -4.35 -5.51
N PHE A 51 -10.63 -5.49 -6.16
CA PHE A 51 -10.88 -6.82 -5.61
C PHE A 51 -9.55 -7.49 -5.31
N VAL A 52 -9.32 -7.84 -4.04
CA VAL A 52 -8.09 -8.49 -3.57
C VAL A 52 -8.43 -9.93 -3.21
N SER A 53 -8.16 -10.84 -4.15
CA SER A 53 -8.07 -12.28 -3.86
C SER A 53 -6.65 -12.57 -3.38
N HIS A 54 -6.52 -13.42 -2.36
CA HIS A 54 -5.22 -13.73 -1.77
C HIS A 54 -5.15 -15.20 -1.40
N SER A 55 -3.95 -15.78 -1.49
CA SER A 55 -3.70 -17.13 -1.01
C SER A 55 -3.71 -17.15 0.52
N TRP A 56 -4.49 -18.07 1.09
CA TRP A 56 -4.51 -18.35 2.52
C TRP A 56 -3.16 -18.85 3.05
N ASN A 57 -2.35 -19.47 2.17
CA ASN A 57 -1.05 -20.03 2.53
C ASN A 57 0.08 -19.01 2.54
N ALA A 58 -0.11 -17.82 1.97
CA ALA A 58 0.93 -16.79 1.98
C ALA A 58 1.09 -16.18 3.40
N PRO A 59 2.32 -15.90 3.85
CA PRO A 59 2.55 -15.20 5.10
C PRO A 59 2.07 -13.73 5.04
N TRP A 60 1.78 -13.14 6.20
CA TRP A 60 1.23 -11.78 6.31
C TRP A 60 2.13 -10.71 5.67
N TRP A 61 3.45 -10.87 5.76
CA TRP A 61 4.42 -9.90 5.24
C TRP A 61 4.47 -9.89 3.71
N GLU A 62 4.23 -11.02 3.03
CA GLU A 62 4.14 -11.07 1.57
C GLU A 62 2.89 -10.33 1.07
N LYS A 63 1.76 -10.52 1.77
CA LYS A 63 0.51 -9.81 1.48
C LYS A 63 0.69 -8.30 1.69
N LEU A 64 1.36 -7.93 2.79
CA LEU A 64 1.72 -6.55 3.08
C LEU A 64 2.57 -5.95 1.96
N LEU A 65 3.65 -6.63 1.56
CA LEU A 65 4.53 -6.18 0.50
C LEU A 65 3.77 -6.01 -0.82
N ALA A 66 2.87 -6.94 -1.15
CA ALA A 66 2.02 -6.85 -2.34
C ALA A 66 1.09 -5.63 -2.32
N LEU A 67 0.48 -5.31 -1.18
CA LEU A 67 -0.34 -4.09 -1.06
C LEU A 67 0.51 -2.82 -1.13
N CYS A 68 1.66 -2.79 -0.46
CA CYS A 68 2.61 -1.69 -0.55
C CYS A 68 3.05 -1.48 -2.01
N TYR A 69 3.36 -2.55 -2.73
CA TYR A 69 3.68 -2.48 -4.15
C TYR A 69 2.48 -1.93 -4.96
N LEU A 70 1.29 -2.48 -4.78
CA LEU A 70 0.11 -2.05 -5.55
C LEU A 70 -0.22 -0.56 -5.37
N PHE A 71 -0.11 -0.03 -4.14
CA PHE A 71 -0.56 1.34 -3.83
C PHE A 71 0.56 2.38 -3.79
N ASN A 72 1.80 1.98 -3.49
CA ASN A 72 2.92 2.91 -3.32
C ASN A 72 3.91 2.86 -4.48
N TYR A 73 3.97 1.80 -5.29
CA TYR A 73 5.03 1.60 -6.29
C TYR A 73 5.21 2.81 -7.22
N GLN A 74 4.15 3.25 -7.90
CA GLN A 74 4.27 4.37 -8.86
C GLN A 74 4.83 5.64 -8.21
N ARG A 75 4.37 5.97 -7.00
CA ARG A 75 4.84 7.18 -6.30
C ARG A 75 6.24 7.01 -5.75
N ALA A 76 6.56 5.86 -5.18
CA ALA A 76 7.91 5.52 -4.73
C ALA A 76 8.89 5.62 -5.91
N SER A 77 8.52 5.12 -7.08
CA SER A 77 9.32 5.24 -8.30
C SER A 77 9.51 6.69 -8.73
N TRP A 78 8.44 7.49 -8.80
CA TRP A 78 8.56 8.91 -9.14
C TRP A 78 9.44 9.69 -8.16
N SER A 79 9.26 9.48 -6.86
CA SER A 79 10.10 10.12 -5.83
C SER A 79 11.56 9.68 -5.91
N ALA A 80 11.82 8.40 -6.19
CA ALA A 80 13.17 7.90 -6.39
C ALA A 80 13.83 8.48 -7.64
N ILE A 81 13.08 8.64 -8.74
CA ILE A 81 13.56 9.31 -9.96
C ILE A 81 13.93 10.77 -9.67
N VAL A 82 13.06 11.51 -8.97
CA VAL A 82 13.35 12.90 -8.58
C VAL A 82 14.59 12.97 -7.69
N ALA A 83 14.72 12.08 -6.71
CA ALA A 83 15.90 12.00 -5.85
C ALA A 83 17.17 11.73 -6.68
N ALA A 84 17.12 10.79 -7.64
CA ALA A 84 18.24 10.48 -8.53
C ALA A 84 18.63 11.67 -9.43
N ILE A 85 17.67 12.44 -9.94
CA ILE A 85 17.95 13.65 -10.74
C ILE A 85 18.67 14.70 -9.89
N ILE A 86 18.21 14.92 -8.66
CA ILE A 86 18.85 15.85 -7.71
C ILE A 86 20.26 15.38 -7.40
N GLU A 87 20.43 14.09 -7.14
CA GLU A 87 21.70 13.45 -6.85
C GLU A 87 22.71 13.67 -7.97
N VAL A 88 22.33 13.35 -9.22
CA VAL A 88 23.17 13.59 -10.40
C VAL A 88 23.52 15.07 -10.55
N SER A 89 22.56 15.96 -10.32
CA SER A 89 22.77 17.41 -10.41
C SER A 89 23.80 17.90 -9.39
N VAL A 90 23.76 17.39 -8.17
CA VAL A 90 24.73 17.71 -7.11
C VAL A 90 26.13 17.19 -7.45
N VAL A 91 26.23 15.95 -7.94
CA VAL A 91 27.52 15.37 -8.38
C VAL A 91 28.14 16.21 -9.49
N LEU A 92 27.35 16.55 -10.51
CA LEU A 92 27.80 17.39 -11.63
C LEU A 92 28.24 18.76 -11.15
N TYR A 93 27.48 19.39 -10.25
CA TYR A 93 27.84 20.68 -9.67
C TYR A 93 29.18 20.63 -8.93
N ILE A 94 29.41 19.60 -8.10
CA ILE A 94 30.68 19.43 -7.38
C ILE A 94 31.83 19.21 -8.36
N TYR A 95 31.64 18.33 -9.35
CA TYR A 95 32.66 18.02 -10.36
C TYR A 95 33.07 19.25 -11.18
N CYS A 96 32.10 20.06 -11.63
CA CYS A 96 32.36 21.26 -12.42
C CYS A 96 33.05 22.39 -11.63
N ASN A 97 32.95 22.40 -10.30
CA ASN A 97 33.52 23.45 -9.44
C ASN A 97 34.80 23.01 -8.72
N GLN A 98 35.26 21.78 -8.89
CA GLN A 98 36.52 21.29 -8.32
C GLN A 98 37.68 21.47 -9.31
N SER A 99 38.77 22.10 -8.86
CA SER A 99 39.99 22.30 -9.67
C SER A 99 40.89 21.05 -9.78
N ALA A 100 40.62 20.00 -8.99
CA ALA A 100 41.27 18.69 -9.08
C ALA A 100 40.24 17.61 -8.69
N PRO A 101 39.96 16.62 -9.56
CA PRO A 101 38.88 15.67 -9.32
C PRO A 101 39.37 14.51 -8.45
N ASP A 102 39.42 14.70 -7.13
CA ASP A 102 39.52 13.60 -6.17
C ASP A 102 38.11 13.10 -5.80
N THR A 103 37.28 12.80 -6.80
CA THR A 103 36.03 12.07 -6.57
C THR A 103 36.38 10.60 -6.38
N SER A 104 36.79 10.26 -5.17
CA SER A 104 36.94 8.87 -4.76
C SER A 104 35.63 8.10 -4.98
N LEU A 105 35.73 6.85 -5.46
CA LEU A 105 34.61 5.90 -5.63
C LEU A 105 33.56 5.87 -4.48
N PRO A 106 33.92 6.09 -3.19
CA PRO A 106 32.98 6.11 -2.07
C PRO A 106 31.83 7.14 -2.20
N THR A 107 32.07 8.30 -2.82
CA THR A 107 31.06 9.37 -2.87
C THR A 107 29.91 9.03 -3.81
N ALA A 108 30.19 8.44 -4.97
CA ALA A 108 29.17 7.98 -5.91
C ALA A 108 28.34 6.82 -5.34
N HIS A 109 28.97 5.92 -4.57
CA HIS A 109 28.27 4.82 -3.92
C HIS A 109 27.32 5.30 -2.81
N PHE A 110 27.78 6.24 -1.97
CA PHE A 110 26.96 6.83 -0.91
C PHE A 110 25.73 7.54 -1.44
N LEU A 111 25.87 8.21 -2.59
CA LEU A 111 24.78 8.93 -3.24
C LEU A 111 23.74 7.96 -3.83
N ALA A 112 24.17 6.89 -4.51
CA ALA A 112 23.24 5.89 -5.07
C ALA A 112 22.42 5.17 -3.99
N CYS A 113 22.93 5.11 -2.75
CA CYS A 113 22.18 4.63 -1.60
C CYS A 113 20.99 5.53 -1.24
N ILE A 114 21.03 6.84 -1.55
CA ILE A 114 19.97 7.79 -1.21
C ILE A 114 18.71 7.52 -2.03
N SER A 115 18.81 7.48 -3.35
CA SER A 115 17.66 7.21 -4.23
C SER A 115 17.04 5.83 -3.96
N THR A 116 17.88 4.82 -3.74
CA THR A 116 17.44 3.47 -3.34
C THR A 116 16.75 3.49 -1.96
N SER A 117 17.30 4.20 -0.98
CA SER A 117 16.70 4.32 0.36
C SER A 117 15.38 5.06 0.31
N VAL A 118 15.27 6.12 -0.49
CA VAL A 118 14.01 6.86 -0.71
C VAL A 118 12.95 5.94 -1.32
N PHE A 119 13.31 5.15 -2.33
CA PHE A 119 12.41 4.16 -2.92
C PHE A 119 11.91 3.16 -1.87
N ILE A 120 12.83 2.50 -1.17
CA ILE A 120 12.50 1.47 -0.17
C ILE A 120 11.65 2.05 0.95
N LEU A 121 12.03 3.22 1.48
CA LEU A 121 11.32 3.89 2.56
C LEU A 121 9.88 4.22 2.14
N LEU A 122 9.68 4.85 0.97
CA LEU A 122 8.35 5.22 0.50
C LEU A 122 7.50 4.03 0.06
N LEU A 123 8.12 2.98 -0.46
CA LEU A 123 7.43 1.73 -0.80
C LEU A 123 6.89 1.07 0.47
N LEU A 124 7.75 0.91 1.49
CA LEU A 124 7.44 0.18 2.71
C LEU A 124 6.67 1.00 3.74
N LEU A 125 6.61 2.33 3.62
CA LEU A 125 5.79 3.21 4.46
C LEU A 125 4.30 2.91 4.22
N PRO A 126 3.66 2.10 5.08
CA PRO A 126 2.32 1.64 4.77
C PRO A 126 1.32 2.81 4.87
N ASN A 127 1.59 3.73 5.78
CA ASN A 127 0.81 4.94 6.01
C ASN A 127 1.04 6.06 4.99
N PHE A 128 1.92 5.90 3.98
CA PHE A 128 2.13 6.98 3.02
C PHE A 128 0.90 7.21 2.13
N GLN A 129 0.19 6.14 1.80
CA GLN A 129 -1.04 6.21 1.02
C GLN A 129 -2.19 5.39 1.56
N LEU A 130 -1.95 4.29 2.28
CA LEU A 130 -3.08 3.46 2.73
C LEU A 130 -4.03 4.31 3.60
N THR A 131 -3.49 5.13 4.51
CA THR A 131 -4.22 6.08 5.40
C THR A 131 -4.84 7.28 4.68
N ARG A 132 -4.24 7.74 3.57
CA ARG A 132 -4.71 8.92 2.83
C ARG A 132 -5.65 8.57 1.68
N SER A 133 -5.62 7.32 1.23
CA SER A 133 -6.42 6.85 0.12
C SER A 133 -7.77 6.33 0.60
N SER A 134 -8.83 6.88 0.01
CA SER A 134 -10.21 6.42 0.17
C SER A 134 -10.52 5.13 -0.59
N TYR A 135 -9.50 4.36 -1.01
CA TYR A 135 -9.71 3.11 -1.74
C TYR A 135 -10.58 2.14 -0.93
N LYS A 136 -11.68 1.72 -1.55
CA LYS A 136 -12.64 0.76 -1.04
C LYS A 136 -12.35 -0.58 -1.67
N LEU A 137 -11.78 -1.48 -0.87
CA LEU A 137 -11.31 -2.78 -1.30
C LEU A 137 -12.30 -3.86 -0.89
N PHE A 138 -12.56 -4.82 -1.76
CA PHE A 138 -13.16 -6.09 -1.33
C PHE A 138 -12.05 -7.12 -1.15
N VAL A 139 -12.02 -7.77 0.01
CA VAL A 139 -11.00 -8.76 0.33
C VAL A 139 -11.67 -10.09 0.60
N ASP A 140 -11.28 -11.09 -0.17
CA ASP A 140 -11.88 -12.43 -0.19
C ASP A 140 -11.88 -13.11 1.18
N ASN A 141 -10.85 -12.86 2.02
CA ASN A 141 -10.78 -13.34 3.42
C ASN A 141 -11.95 -12.89 4.29
N CYS A 142 -12.53 -11.73 3.98
CA CYS A 142 -13.44 -11.10 4.90
C CYS A 142 -14.80 -11.80 4.91
N CYS A 143 -15.17 -12.56 3.86
CA CYS A 143 -16.46 -13.24 3.67
C CYS A 143 -17.62 -12.45 4.31
N ILE A 144 -17.58 -11.12 4.17
CA ILE A 144 -18.54 -10.25 4.83
C ILE A 144 -19.86 -10.51 4.10
N PRO A 145 -20.92 -10.90 4.83
CA PRO A 145 -22.24 -11.06 4.24
C PRO A 145 -22.59 -9.80 3.45
N GLN A 146 -22.90 -9.96 2.16
CA GLN A 146 -23.28 -8.87 1.24
C GLN A 146 -24.80 -8.65 1.23
N ASP A 147 -25.52 -9.37 2.08
CA ASP A 147 -26.97 -9.38 2.26
C ASP A 147 -27.46 -8.17 3.08
N ASP A 148 -26.84 -7.01 2.89
CA ASP A 148 -27.41 -5.75 3.34
C ASP A 148 -28.70 -5.51 2.54
N VAL A 149 -29.80 -6.10 3.02
CA VAL A 149 -31.12 -5.86 2.49
C VAL A 149 -31.37 -4.37 2.65
N GLY A 150 -31.42 -3.66 1.52
CA GLY A 150 -31.78 -2.26 1.48
C GLY A 150 -33.15 -2.10 2.15
N GLY A 151 -33.16 -1.38 3.27
CA GLY A 151 -34.39 -0.81 3.82
C GLY A 151 -34.86 0.35 2.96
#